data_AF-A0A3C0BFH0-F1
#
_entry.id   AF-A0A3C0BFH0-F1
#
_cell.length_a   1.000
_cell.length_b   1.000
_cell.length_c   1.000
_cell.angle_alpha   90.00
_cell.angle_beta   90.00
_cell.angle_gamma   90.00
#
_symmetry.space_group_name_H-M   'P 1'
#
loop_
_entity.id
_entity.type
_entity.pdbx_description
1 polymer ?
#
loop_
_entity_poly.entity_id
_entity_poly.type
_entity_poly.pdbx_seq_one_letter_code
_entity_poly.pdbx_strand_id
1 'polypeptide(L)'
;MRDTESITLHEDEMENHPNNYNGWSREYAQMAVLKALEKMKYEELNTIEFTRYSCAKTDPERAYSEVCFVETKSPGYFFVMRDMVDHINVIYNRWD
;
A
#
# COMPACT_ATOMS: atom_id res chain seq x y z
N MET A 1 18.24 -1.47 1.77
CA MET A 1 16.83 -1.88 2.02
C MET A 1 16.80 -3.35 2.37
N ARG A 2 15.82 -3.80 3.16
CA ARG A 2 15.59 -5.24 3.43
C ARG A 2 14.88 -5.89 2.24
N ASP A 3 15.01 -7.21 2.09
CA ASP A 3 14.38 -7.95 0.97
C ASP A 3 12.85 -7.99 1.07
N THR A 4 12.35 -8.07 2.30
CA THR A 4 10.93 -7.95 2.64
C THR A 4 10.80 -7.10 3.90
N GLU A 5 9.79 -6.24 3.96
CA GLU A 5 9.53 -5.40 5.13
C GLU A 5 8.03 -5.13 5.28
N SER A 6 7.54 -5.10 6.53
CA SER A 6 6.18 -4.71 6.85
C SER A 6 6.21 -3.30 7.44
N ILE A 7 5.39 -2.41 6.89
CA ILE A 7 5.31 -1.01 7.25
C ILE A 7 3.88 -0.71 7.65
N THR A 8 3.71 -0.15 8.84
CA THR A 8 2.41 0.29 9.34
C THR A 8 2.31 1.82 9.22
N LEU A 9 1.24 2.26 8.59
CA LEU A 9 0.86 3.66 8.41
C LEU A 9 -0.41 3.92 9.23
N HIS A 10 -0.54 5.11 9.78
CA HIS A 10 -1.82 5.57 10.31
C HIS A 10 -2.66 6.14 9.16
N GLU A 11 -3.97 5.89 9.15
CA GLU A 11 -4.85 6.33 8.06
C GLU A 11 -4.94 7.86 7.98
N ASP A 12 -4.76 8.57 9.10
CA ASP A 12 -4.61 10.03 9.16
C ASP A 12 -3.40 10.58 8.37
N GLU A 13 -2.35 9.78 8.14
CA GLU A 13 -1.21 10.18 7.29
C GLU A 13 -1.62 10.38 5.81
N MET A 14 -2.85 9.98 5.46
CA MET A 14 -3.43 10.04 4.12
C MET A 14 -4.80 10.75 4.10
N GLU A 15 -5.05 11.67 5.03
CA GLU A 15 -6.31 12.42 5.19
C GLU A 15 -6.80 13.15 3.93
N ASN A 16 -5.88 13.51 3.03
CA ASN A 16 -6.18 14.30 1.83
C ASN A 16 -6.76 13.50 0.66
N HIS A 17 -7.05 12.20 0.83
CA HIS A 17 -7.58 11.35 -0.24
C HIS A 17 -9.05 10.96 0.01
N PRO A 18 -9.95 11.02 -0.99
CA PRO A 18 -11.38 10.72 -0.81
C PRO A 18 -11.71 9.27 -0.41
N ASN A 19 -10.75 8.35 -0.60
CA ASN A 19 -10.86 6.95 -0.16
C ASN A 19 -10.33 6.70 1.26
N ASN A 20 -9.93 7.74 1.99
CA ASN A 20 -9.64 7.62 3.41
C ASN A 20 -10.87 7.11 4.17
N TYR A 21 -10.72 6.05 4.95
CA TYR A 21 -11.77 5.24 5.60
C TYR A 21 -12.84 4.68 4.63
N ASN A 22 -12.59 4.71 3.32
CA ASN A 22 -13.61 4.43 2.30
C ASN A 22 -13.07 3.55 1.15
N GLY A 23 -12.84 2.26 1.46
CA GLY A 23 -12.45 1.24 0.47
C GLY A 23 -11.06 1.48 -0.16
N TRP A 24 -10.66 0.63 -1.11
CA TRP A 24 -9.42 0.82 -1.87
C TRP A 24 -9.68 1.33 -3.27
N SER A 25 -8.96 2.39 -3.64
CA SER A 25 -8.74 2.78 -5.04
C SER A 25 -7.28 2.56 -5.42
N ARG A 26 -7.01 2.56 -6.72
CA ARG A 26 -5.64 2.46 -7.23
C ARG A 26 -4.77 3.59 -6.68
N GLU A 27 -5.27 4.81 -6.76
CA GLU A 27 -4.56 6.02 -6.36
C GLU A 27 -4.29 6.03 -4.85
N TYR A 28 -5.25 5.54 -4.05
CA TYR A 28 -5.09 5.44 -2.61
C TYR A 28 -4.06 4.39 -2.20
N ALA A 29 -4.10 3.21 -2.82
CA ALA A 29 -3.10 2.18 -2.58
C ALA A 29 -1.69 2.63 -3.02
N GLN A 30 -1.58 3.36 -4.14
CA GLN A 30 -0.33 3.96 -4.59
C GLN A 30 0.20 5.01 -3.60
N MET A 31 -0.68 5.86 -3.05
CA MET A 31 -0.32 6.81 -2.01
C MET A 31 0.24 6.10 -0.76
N ALA A 32 -0.41 5.02 -0.32
CA ALA A 32 0.08 4.20 0.79
C ALA A 32 1.46 3.59 0.50
N VAL A 33 1.68 3.09 -0.72
CA VAL A 33 3.00 2.59 -1.14
C VAL A 33 4.07 3.68 -1.12
N LEU A 34 3.78 4.88 -1.62
CA LEU A 34 4.73 6.00 -1.58
C LEU A 34 5.07 6.41 -0.14
N LYS A 35 4.06 6.43 0.75
CA LYS A 35 4.25 6.70 2.18
C LYS A 35 5.07 5.61 2.87
N ALA A 36 4.85 4.35 2.53
CA ALA A 36 5.65 3.25 3.05
C ALA A 36 7.12 3.36 2.59
N LEU A 37 7.35 3.63 1.30
CA LEU A 37 8.68 3.87 0.75
C LEU A 37 9.39 5.07 1.38
N GLU A 38 8.65 6.16 1.66
CA GLU A 38 9.16 7.32 2.39
C GLU A 38 9.64 6.92 3.81
N LYS A 39 8.83 6.14 4.57
CA LYS A 39 9.22 5.62 5.89
C LYS A 39 10.42 4.69 5.85
N MET A 40 10.54 3.90 4.78
CA MET A 40 11.70 3.03 4.53
C MET A 40 12.94 3.82 4.07
N LYS A 41 12.84 5.13 3.89
CA LYS A 41 13.89 6.01 3.35
C LYS A 41 14.35 5.57 1.96
N TYR A 42 13.41 5.13 1.12
CA TYR A 42 13.68 4.89 -0.29
C TYR A 42 14.04 6.21 -0.97
N GLU A 43 15.13 6.21 -1.72
CA GLU A 43 15.53 7.35 -2.54
C GLU A 43 14.67 7.38 -3.82
N GLU A 44 14.63 8.50 -4.54
CA GLU A 44 13.98 8.55 -5.86
C GLU A 44 12.46 8.28 -5.90
N LEU A 45 11.70 8.61 -4.84
CA LEU A 45 10.23 8.46 -4.79
C LEU A 45 9.50 9.03 -6.02
N ASN A 46 10.03 10.10 -6.62
CA ASN A 46 9.45 10.76 -7.81
C ASN A 46 9.60 9.94 -9.11
N THR A 47 10.37 8.86 -9.09
CA THR A 47 10.64 7.98 -10.24
C THR A 47 9.84 6.68 -10.19
N ILE A 48 9.02 6.49 -9.16
CA ILE A 48 8.25 5.26 -8.98
C ILE A 48 7.22 5.11 -10.12
N GLU A 49 7.44 4.09 -10.94
CA GLU A 49 6.53 3.67 -12.01
C GLU A 49 5.68 2.49 -11.52
N PHE A 50 4.39 2.75 -11.30
CA PHE A 50 3.40 1.70 -10.96
C PHE A 50 2.95 0.96 -12.22
N THR A 51 3.02 -0.37 -12.21
CA THR A 51 2.75 -1.22 -13.38
C THR A 51 1.43 -1.97 -13.25
N ARG A 52 1.11 -2.52 -12.08
CA ARG A 52 -0.09 -3.34 -11.86
C ARG A 52 -0.77 -3.00 -10.54
N TYR A 53 -2.10 -3.13 -10.55
CA TYR A 53 -2.96 -2.94 -9.39
C TYR A 53 -4.11 -3.93 -9.47
N SER A 54 -4.35 -4.66 -8.38
CA SER A 54 -5.52 -5.54 -8.23
C SER A 54 -5.85 -5.70 -6.76
N CYS A 55 -7.12 -5.73 -6.40
CA CYS A 55 -7.56 -6.02 -5.04
C CYS A 55 -8.50 -7.22 -5.03
N ALA A 56 -8.44 -7.96 -3.93
CA ALA A 56 -9.34 -9.07 -3.68
C ALA A 56 -9.77 -9.05 -2.22
N LYS A 57 -11.06 -9.26 -1.99
CA LYS A 57 -11.58 -9.56 -0.66
C LYS A 57 -11.10 -10.93 -0.23
N THR A 58 -10.50 -11.02 0.95
CA THR A 58 -10.16 -12.31 1.57
C THR A 58 -11.40 -13.00 2.14
N ASP A 59 -12.43 -12.23 2.51
CA ASP A 59 -13.76 -12.69 2.88
C ASP A 59 -14.81 -11.88 2.08
N PRO A 60 -15.57 -12.51 1.14
CA PRO A 60 -16.55 -11.82 0.30
C PRO A 60 -17.60 -11.02 1.08
N GLU A 61 -17.97 -11.48 2.28
CA GLU A 61 -19.00 -10.89 3.14
C GLU A 61 -18.47 -9.71 3.96
N ARG A 62 -17.14 -9.56 4.07
CA ARG A 62 -16.50 -8.49 4.84
C ARG A 62 -15.87 -7.45 3.92
N ALA A 63 -16.50 -6.28 3.85
CA ALA A 63 -16.04 -5.16 3.02
C ALA A 63 -14.59 -4.71 3.33
N TYR A 64 -14.17 -4.80 4.60
CA TYR A 64 -12.82 -4.38 5.04
C TYR A 64 -11.76 -5.48 4.97
N SER A 65 -12.09 -6.66 4.43
CA SER A 65 -11.14 -7.79 4.29
C SER A 65 -10.30 -7.71 2.99
N GLU A 66 -10.38 -6.58 2.29
CA GLU A 66 -9.75 -6.39 0.99
C GLU A 66 -8.24 -6.18 1.11
N VAL A 67 -7.49 -6.97 0.34
CA VAL A 67 -6.04 -6.87 0.20
C VAL A 67 -5.73 -6.48 -1.24
N CYS A 68 -4.95 -5.44 -1.40
CA CYS A 68 -4.53 -4.90 -2.68
C CYS A 68 -3.08 -5.27 -2.98
N PHE A 69 -2.85 -5.80 -4.18
CA PHE A 69 -1.54 -5.95 -4.78
C PHE A 69 -1.21 -4.70 -5.61
N VAL A 70 -0.05 -4.12 -5.35
CA VAL A 70 0.51 -3.00 -6.10
C VAL A 70 1.90 -3.38 -6.58
N GLU A 71 2.13 -3.29 -7.88
CA GLU A 71 3.41 -3.62 -8.50
C GLU A 71 4.09 -2.35 -8.99
N THR A 72 5.40 -2.24 -8.76
CA THR A 72 6.23 -1.19 -9.35
C THR A 72 7.32 -1.82 -10.20
N LYS A 73 7.81 -1.06 -11.19
CA LYS A 73 8.98 -1.48 -11.99
C LYS A 73 10.26 -1.58 -11.14
N SER A 74 10.37 -0.70 -10.15
CA SER A 74 11.37 -0.69 -9.09
C SER A 74 10.74 0.02 -7.88
N PRO A 75 10.99 -0.40 -6.61
CA PRO A 75 11.93 -1.45 -6.21
C PRO A 75 11.33 -2.87 -6.10
N GLY A 76 10.01 -3.04 -6.25
CA GLY A 76 9.38 -4.33 -5.98
C GLY A 76 7.86 -4.32 -6.10
N TYR A 77 7.21 -5.12 -5.28
CA TYR A 77 5.75 -5.20 -5.19
C TYR A 77 5.29 -5.15 -3.74
N PHE A 78 4.02 -4.82 -3.58
CA PHE A 78 3.43 -4.48 -2.29
C PHE A 78 2.09 -5.17 -2.12
N PHE A 79 1.82 -5.61 -0.89
CA PHE A 79 0.47 -5.90 -0.42
C PHE A 79 0.03 -4.81 0.53
N VAL A 80 -1.15 -4.25 0.28
CA VAL A 80 -1.73 -3.15 1.04
C VAL A 80 -3.06 -3.61 1.61
N MET A 81 -3.26 -3.45 2.91
CA MET A 81 -4.49 -3.83 3.59
C MET A 81 -4.76 -2.90 4.78
N ARG A 82 -6.05 -2.73 5.11
CA ARG A 82 -6.44 -2.04 6.33
C ARG A 82 -6.50 -3.03 7.47
N ASP A 83 -6.15 -2.59 8.66
CA ASP A 83 -6.62 -3.25 9.88
C ASP A 83 -7.79 -2.49 10.52
N MET A 84 -8.37 -3.09 11.55
CA MET A 84 -9.58 -2.60 12.22
C MET A 84 -9.33 -1.42 13.17
N VAL A 85 -8.10 -0.89 13.25
CA VAL A 85 -7.70 0.14 14.22
C VAL A 85 -7.13 1.35 13.49
N ASP A 86 -7.72 1.73 12.36
CA ASP A 86 -7.34 2.93 11.59
C ASP A 86 -5.88 2.93 11.09
N HIS A 87 -5.29 1.73 10.93
CA HIS A 87 -3.98 1.57 10.33
C HIS A 87 -4.05 0.87 8.97
N ILE A 88 -3.04 1.19 8.16
CA ILE A 88 -2.80 0.58 6.87
C ILE A 88 -1.46 -0.15 6.93
N ASN A 89 -1.52 -1.45 6.67
CA ASN A 89 -0.36 -2.31 6.63
C ASN A 89 0.09 -2.49 5.17
N VAL A 90 1.33 -2.13 4.92
CA VAL A 90 2.01 -2.27 3.63
C VAL A 90 3.13 -3.28 3.78
N ILE A 91 3.04 -4.40 3.07
CA ILE A 91 4.09 -5.41 3.00
C ILE A 91 4.84 -5.19 1.69
N TYR A 92 6.08 -4.73 1.78
CA TYR A 92 7.01 -4.61 0.67
C TYR A 92 7.77 -5.91 0.44
N ASN A 93 7.92 -6.30 -0.83
CA ASN A 93 8.81 -7.37 -1.26
C ASN A 93 9.61 -6.90 -2.48
N ARG A 94 10.92 -7.13 -2.44
CA ARG A 94 11.82 -6.89 -3.57
C ARG A 94 11.53 -7.89 -4.71
N TRP A 95 11.88 -7.52 -5.93
CA TRP A 95 11.75 -8.41 -7.09
C TRP A 95 12.74 -9.57 -7.08
N ASP A 96 13.96 -9.35 -6.59
CA ASP A 96 15.05 -10.33 -6.52
C ASP A 96 15.25 -10.95 -5.13
#